data_AF-X1F9I3-F1
#
_entry.id   AF-X1F9I3-F1
#
_cell.length_a   1.000
_cell.length_b   1.000
_cell.length_c   1.000
_cell.angle_alpha   90.00
_cell.angle_beta   90.00
_cell.angle_gamma   90.00
#
_symmetry.space_group_name_H-M   'P 1'
#
loop_
_entity.id
_entity.type
_entity.pdbx_description
1 polymer ?
#
loop_
_entity_poly.entity_id
_entity_poly.type
_entity_poly.pdbx_seq_one_letter_code
_entity_poly.pdbx_strand_id
1 'polypeptide(L)'
;MVREQVEKMELKNVGKKLGAIQAALVAPKGHENTFGGYKYRSCEDILEAVKPLLAEHDCIVTLTDTIVQLSTRYYVRATACITDLESGESIFVDAFAREAESQKGMQESQLTGATSSYARKYALNGLFAIDDCKDADTTNVGDDCTPVSIGSKPVDGGVPGEGESGGGAGNS
;
A
#
# COMPACT_ATOMS: atom_id res chain seq x y z
N MET A 1 -7.38 -36.83 31.59
CA MET A 1 -6.63 -35.60 31.92
C MET A 1 -5.44 -35.34 30.99
N VAL A 2 -4.60 -36.33 30.61
CA VAL A 2 -3.52 -36.08 29.61
C VAL A 2 -4.07 -35.99 28.18
N ARG A 3 -5.10 -36.79 27.84
CA ARG A 3 -5.67 -36.83 26.47
C ARG A 3 -6.44 -35.56 26.06
N GLU A 4 -7.04 -34.84 27.01
CA GLU A 4 -7.73 -33.56 26.76
C GLU A 4 -6.77 -32.39 26.50
N GLN A 5 -5.49 -32.51 26.88
CA GLN A 5 -4.50 -31.46 26.61
C GLN A 5 -3.83 -31.61 25.24
N VAL A 6 -3.90 -32.79 24.62
CA VAL A 6 -3.29 -33.04 23.30
C VAL A 6 -4.18 -32.55 22.16
N GLU A 7 -5.48 -32.35 22.40
CA GLU A 7 -6.43 -31.92 21.36
C GLU A 7 -6.46 -30.39 21.13
N LYS A 8 -5.72 -29.61 21.94
CA LYS A 8 -5.72 -28.13 21.88
C LYS A 8 -4.49 -27.49 21.21
N MET A 9 -3.64 -28.30 20.57
CA MET A 9 -2.60 -27.82 19.66
C MET A 9 -2.92 -28.27 18.24
N GLU A 10 -3.97 -27.72 17.63
CA GLU A 10 -3.97 -27.65 16.17
C GLU A 10 -2.83 -26.70 15.80
N LEU A 11 -1.74 -27.25 15.23
CA LEU A 11 -0.73 -26.45 14.57
C LEU A 11 -1.44 -25.70 13.42
N LYS A 12 -1.73 -24.42 13.63
CA LYS A 12 -2.35 -23.59 12.61
C LYS A 12 -1.29 -23.32 11.56
N ASN A 13 -1.48 -23.87 10.36
CA ASN A 13 -0.64 -23.53 9.21
C ASN A 13 -0.66 -22.03 8.92
N VAL A 14 0.31 -21.55 8.15
CA VAL A 14 0.48 -20.12 7.85
C VAL A 14 -0.79 -19.48 7.28
N GLY A 15 -1.61 -20.23 6.53
CA GLY A 15 -2.89 -19.77 5.99
C GLY A 15 -3.94 -19.49 7.07
N LYS A 16 -4.12 -20.39 8.06
CA LYS A 16 -5.03 -20.17 9.19
C LYS A 16 -4.58 -18.98 10.03
N LYS A 17 -3.27 -18.81 10.25
CA LYS A 17 -2.69 -17.67 10.98
C LYS A 17 -2.89 -16.35 10.24
N LEU A 18 -2.59 -16.32 8.93
CA LEU A 18 -2.83 -15.17 8.07
C LEU A 18 -4.31 -14.78 8.06
N GLY A 19 -5.23 -15.75 7.96
CA GLY A 19 -6.67 -15.48 8.02
C GLY A 19 -7.11 -14.85 9.34
N ALA A 20 -6.53 -15.27 10.47
CA ALA A 20 -6.79 -14.65 11.77
C ALA A 20 -6.27 -13.20 11.84
N ILE A 21 -5.05 -12.96 11.34
CA ILE A 21 -4.47 -11.61 11.23
C ILE A 21 -5.34 -10.73 10.34
N GLN A 22 -5.74 -11.20 9.16
CA GLN A 22 -6.62 -10.46 8.24
C GLN A 22 -7.96 -10.09 8.87
N ALA A 23 -8.55 -10.98 9.67
CA ALA A 23 -9.82 -10.72 10.34
C ALA A 23 -9.69 -9.69 11.49
N ALA A 24 -8.55 -9.66 12.18
CA ALA A 24 -8.31 -8.80 13.33
C ALA A 24 -7.67 -7.44 12.98
N LEU A 25 -7.02 -7.32 11.82
CA LEU A 25 -6.25 -6.15 11.46
C LEU A 25 -7.13 -4.91 11.27
N VAL A 26 -6.79 -3.85 11.99
CA VAL A 26 -7.39 -2.52 11.84
C VAL A 26 -6.27 -1.52 11.55
N ALA A 27 -6.18 -1.08 10.28
CA ALA A 27 -5.21 -0.08 9.83
C ALA A 27 -5.95 1.22 9.40
N PRO A 28 -6.17 2.17 10.32
CA PRO A 28 -6.87 3.42 10.02
C PRO A 28 -6.07 4.31 9.06
N LYS A 29 -6.78 5.12 8.25
CA LYS A 29 -6.16 6.14 7.41
C LYS A 29 -5.76 7.33 8.30
N GLY A 30 -4.49 7.40 8.68
CA GLY A 30 -3.95 8.40 9.61
C GLY A 30 -3.45 9.69 8.96
N HIS A 31 -3.28 9.68 7.63
CA HIS A 31 -2.71 10.81 6.89
C HIS A 31 -3.75 11.43 5.96
N GLU A 32 -3.54 12.69 5.61
CA GLU A 32 -4.36 13.45 4.66
C GLU A 32 -3.45 14.05 3.59
N ASN A 33 -3.81 13.87 2.32
CA ASN A 33 -3.09 14.50 1.22
C ASN A 33 -3.53 15.96 1.13
N THR A 34 -2.59 16.89 1.26
CA THR A 34 -2.83 18.34 1.21
C THR A 34 -3.27 18.84 -0.16
N PHE A 35 -2.92 18.16 -1.25
CA PHE A 35 -3.32 18.53 -2.60
C PHE A 35 -4.69 17.97 -2.96
N GLY A 36 -4.92 16.68 -2.67
CA GLY A 36 -6.12 15.95 -3.09
C GLY A 36 -7.23 15.89 -2.05
N GLY A 37 -6.97 16.34 -0.81
CA GLY A 37 -7.93 16.32 0.30
C GLY A 37 -8.37 14.92 0.74
N TYR A 38 -7.71 13.86 0.27
CA TYR A 38 -8.10 12.49 0.58
C TYR A 38 -7.26 11.92 1.74
N LYS A 39 -7.91 11.09 2.55
CA LYS A 39 -7.22 10.36 3.62
C LYS A 39 -6.52 9.12 3.06
N TYR A 40 -5.34 8.82 3.58
CA TYR A 40 -4.57 7.63 3.21
C TYR A 40 -3.87 7.01 4.42
N ARG A 41 -3.38 5.80 4.23
CA ARG A 41 -2.50 5.08 5.16
C ARG A 41 -1.16 4.84 4.48
N SER A 42 -0.07 4.99 5.21
CA SER A 42 1.27 4.70 4.70
C SER A 42 1.63 3.22 4.89
N CYS A 43 2.77 2.82 4.33
CA CYS A 43 3.33 1.49 4.58
C CYS A 43 3.63 1.29 6.07
N GLU A 44 4.13 2.34 6.73
CA GLU A 44 4.50 2.37 8.14
C GLU A 44 3.27 2.19 9.04
N ASP A 45 2.14 2.82 8.70
CA ASP A 45 0.89 2.64 9.46
C ASP A 45 0.43 1.18 9.45
N ILE A 46 0.52 0.51 8.29
CA ILE A 46 0.14 -0.90 8.15
C ILE A 46 1.08 -1.79 8.96
N LEU A 47 2.39 -1.52 8.88
CA LEU A 47 3.40 -2.26 9.62
C LEU A 47 3.23 -2.08 11.13
N GLU A 48 2.92 -0.87 11.61
CA GLU A 48 2.66 -0.63 13.02
C GLU A 48 1.40 -1.36 13.50
N ALA A 49 0.33 -1.33 12.70
CA ALA A 49 -0.92 -2.01 13.02
C ALA A 49 -0.79 -3.53 13.07
N VAL A 50 0.08 -4.13 12.23
CA VAL A 50 0.20 -5.58 12.12
C VAL A 50 1.18 -6.20 13.13
N LYS A 51 2.18 -5.45 13.61
CA LYS A 51 3.18 -5.91 14.61
C LYS A 51 2.59 -6.70 15.79
N PRO A 52 1.56 -6.20 16.52
CA PRO A 52 1.01 -6.94 17.65
C PRO A 52 0.36 -8.27 17.22
N LEU A 53 -0.28 -8.31 16.05
CA LEU A 53 -0.93 -9.52 15.53
C LEU A 53 0.09 -10.56 15.05
N LEU A 54 1.22 -10.10 14.47
CA LEU A 54 2.33 -10.97 14.10
C LEU A 54 2.94 -11.65 15.32
N ALA A 55 3.12 -10.90 16.41
CA ALA A 55 3.64 -11.42 17.67
C ALA A 55 2.66 -12.41 18.33
N GLU A 56 1.36 -12.18 18.24
CA GLU A 56 0.32 -13.09 18.77
C GLU A 56 0.28 -14.44 18.04
N HIS A 57 0.63 -14.45 16.75
CA HIS A 57 0.54 -15.64 15.90
C HIS A 57 1.89 -16.28 15.56
N ASP A 58 2.99 -15.86 16.19
CA ASP A 58 4.35 -16.34 15.90
C ASP A 58 4.69 -16.25 14.40
N CYS A 59 4.35 -15.11 13.79
CA CYS A 59 4.63 -14.83 12.39
C CYS A 59 5.58 -13.65 12.25
N ILE A 60 6.32 -13.61 11.15
CA ILE A 60 7.11 -12.45 10.74
C ILE A 60 6.67 -11.99 9.36
N VAL A 61 6.87 -10.71 9.08
CA VAL A 61 6.72 -10.15 7.74
C VAL A 61 8.06 -9.62 7.27
N THR A 62 8.40 -9.95 6.04
CA THR A 62 9.56 -9.40 5.34
C THR A 62 9.13 -8.70 4.06
N LEU A 63 9.84 -7.64 3.70
CA LEU A 63 9.60 -6.85 2.50
C LEU A 63 10.90 -6.83 1.69
N THR A 64 10.81 -7.12 0.40
CA THR A 64 11.93 -6.99 -0.54
C THR A 64 11.50 -6.19 -1.74
N ASP A 65 12.40 -5.36 -2.26
CA ASP A 65 12.14 -4.57 -3.46
C ASP A 65 13.13 -4.93 -4.55
N THR A 66 12.64 -4.97 -5.78
CA THR A 66 13.44 -5.21 -6.98
C THR A 66 13.02 -4.25 -8.09
N ILE A 67 13.99 -3.71 -8.83
CA ILE A 67 13.70 -2.91 -10.01
C ILE A 67 13.43 -3.85 -11.19
N VAL A 68 12.32 -3.63 -11.88
CA VAL A 68 11.91 -4.36 -13.07
C VAL A 68 11.81 -3.38 -14.22
N GLN A 69 12.65 -3.57 -15.25
CA GLN A 69 12.59 -2.79 -16.48
C GLN A 69 11.72 -3.51 -17.51
N LEU A 70 10.67 -2.83 -17.99
CA LEU A 70 9.82 -3.29 -19.07
C LEU A 70 9.92 -2.29 -20.23
N SER A 71 10.68 -2.67 -21.27
CA SER A 71 10.99 -1.80 -22.41
C SER A 71 11.64 -0.48 -21.95
N THR A 72 10.97 0.65 -22.13
CA THR A 72 11.46 1.99 -21.73
C THR A 72 11.05 2.40 -20.33
N ARG A 73 10.36 1.55 -19.56
CA ARG A 73 9.77 1.92 -18.27
C ARG A 73 10.38 1.14 -17.11
N TYR A 74 10.58 1.82 -16.00
CA TYR A 74 11.03 1.24 -14.74
C TYR A 74 9.85 1.07 -13.77
N TYR A 75 9.82 -0.10 -13.12
CA TYR A 75 8.87 -0.43 -12.07
C TYR A 75 9.64 -0.89 -10.85
N VAL A 76 9.14 -0.53 -9.67
CA VAL A 76 9.55 -1.16 -8.42
C VAL A 76 8.57 -2.29 -8.15
N ARG A 77 9.07 -3.53 -8.11
CA ARG A 77 8.34 -4.70 -7.60
C ARG A 77 8.67 -4.86 -6.13
N ALA A 78 7.67 -4.72 -5.27
CA ALA A 78 7.77 -5.04 -3.85
C ALA A 78 7.11 -6.38 -3.58
N THR A 79 7.77 -7.23 -2.81
CA THR A 79 7.26 -8.52 -2.35
C THR A 79 7.08 -8.48 -0.85
N ALA A 80 5.84 -8.63 -0.38
CA ALA A 80 5.52 -8.82 1.02
C ALA A 80 5.39 -10.32 1.30
N CYS A 81 6.14 -10.82 2.28
CA CYS A 81 6.15 -12.23 2.65
C CYS A 81 5.83 -12.36 4.14
N ILE A 82 4.81 -13.16 4.47
CA ILE A 82 4.56 -13.61 5.84
C ILE A 82 5.13 -15.02 6.01
N THR A 83 5.87 -15.24 7.09
CA THR A 83 6.47 -16.54 7.43
C THR A 83 5.99 -16.94 8.82
N ASP A 84 5.49 -18.16 8.94
CA ASP A 84 5.20 -18.80 10.22
C ASP A 84 6.52 -19.32 10.84
N LEU A 85 6.84 -18.87 12.05
CA LEU A 85 8.08 -19.24 12.73
C LEU A 85 8.06 -20.68 13.26
N GLU A 86 6.88 -21.28 13.45
CA GLU A 86 6.76 -22.64 13.96
C GLU A 86 6.98 -23.68 12.85
N SER A 87 6.34 -23.48 11.69
CA SER A 87 6.41 -24.41 10.55
C SER A 87 7.48 -24.05 9.51
N GLY A 88 7.88 -22.78 9.44
CA GLY A 88 8.72 -22.23 8.36
C GLY A 88 7.95 -21.99 7.04
N GLU A 89 6.65 -22.30 6.99
CA GLU A 89 5.83 -22.03 5.81
C GLU A 89 5.68 -20.53 5.57
N SER A 90 5.59 -20.14 4.29
CA SER A 90 5.52 -18.73 3.90
C SER A 90 4.50 -18.49 2.79
N ILE A 91 3.86 -17.31 2.83
CA ILE A 91 2.98 -16.80 1.78
C ILE A 91 3.52 -15.44 1.33
N PHE A 92 3.57 -15.21 0.02
CA PHE A 92 4.07 -13.98 -0.56
C PHE A 92 3.06 -13.34 -1.51
N VAL A 93 3.08 -12.01 -1.56
CA VAL A 93 2.30 -11.18 -2.47
C VAL A 93 3.21 -10.13 -3.08
N ASP A 94 3.15 -10.02 -4.41
CA ASP A 94 3.87 -9.01 -5.18
C ASP A 94 2.95 -7.83 -5.50
N ALA A 95 3.52 -6.62 -5.48
CA ALA A 95 2.90 -5.45 -6.05
C ALA A 95 3.92 -4.61 -6.81
N PHE A 96 3.42 -3.80 -7.75
CA PHE A 96 4.24 -3.01 -8.65
C PHE A 96 3.85 -1.55 -8.56
N ALA A 97 4.85 -0.67 -8.49
CA ALA A 97 4.67 0.77 -8.68
C ALA A 97 5.54 1.23 -9.84
N ARG A 98 4.98 2.05 -10.72
CA ARG A 98 5.72 2.64 -11.83
C ARG A 98 6.56 3.80 -11.31
N GLU A 99 7.85 3.81 -11.63
CA GLU A 99 8.71 4.95 -11.38
C GLU A 99 8.49 6.01 -12.47
N ALA A 100 8.32 7.27 -12.07
CA ALA A 100 8.19 8.37 -13.03
C ALA A 100 9.56 8.67 -13.65
N GLU A 101 9.59 9.02 -14.94
CA GLU A 101 10.85 9.37 -15.63
C GLU A 101 11.41 10.72 -15.16
N SER A 102 10.55 11.63 -14.69
CA SER A 102 10.95 12.82 -13.96
C SER A 102 9.77 13.37 -13.17
N GLN A 103 10.05 13.93 -11.99
CA GLN A 103 9.10 14.76 -11.24
C GLN A 103 9.81 16.08 -10.94
N LYS A 104 9.29 17.20 -11.49
CA LYS A 104 9.92 18.52 -11.34
C LYS A 104 10.09 18.84 -9.85
N GLY A 105 11.32 19.12 -9.44
CA GLY A 105 11.65 19.55 -8.07
C GLY A 105 12.04 18.42 -7.10
N MET A 106 12.08 17.16 -7.52
CA MET A 106 12.45 16.02 -6.66
C MET A 106 13.77 15.38 -7.12
N GLN A 107 14.66 15.05 -6.18
CA GLN A 107 15.89 14.33 -6.50
C GLN A 107 15.57 12.87 -6.85
N GLU A 108 16.25 12.29 -7.83
CA GLU A 108 16.00 10.93 -8.35
C GLU A 108 15.94 9.85 -7.25
N SER A 109 16.82 9.94 -6.25
CA SER A 109 16.83 9.00 -5.11
C SER A 109 15.57 9.06 -4.25
N GLN A 110 14.95 10.23 -4.13
CA GLN A 110 13.68 10.39 -3.41
C GLN A 110 12.51 9.84 -4.22
N LEU A 111 12.58 9.91 -5.55
CA LEU A 111 11.56 9.38 -6.45
C LEU A 111 11.49 7.85 -6.39
N THR A 112 12.65 7.17 -6.40
CA THR A 112 12.71 5.71 -6.21
C THR A 112 12.20 5.31 -4.82
N GLY A 113 12.57 6.06 -3.77
CA GLY A 113 12.11 5.81 -2.40
C GLY A 113 10.60 5.95 -2.23
N ALA A 114 10.00 6.98 -2.83
CA ALA A 114 8.55 7.17 -2.84
C ALA A 114 7.84 6.04 -3.62
N THR A 115 8.39 5.65 -4.78
CA THR A 115 7.85 4.56 -5.61
C THR A 115 7.90 3.22 -4.87
N SER A 116 9.01 2.92 -4.19
CA SER A 116 9.17 1.73 -3.34
C SER A 116 8.14 1.69 -2.21
N SER A 117 7.94 2.81 -1.52
CA SER A 117 6.97 2.91 -0.42
C SER A 117 5.54 2.62 -0.91
N TYR A 118 5.18 3.09 -2.11
CA TYR A 118 3.90 2.80 -2.75
C TYR A 118 3.76 1.31 -3.13
N ALA A 119 4.79 0.71 -3.73
CA ALA A 119 4.78 -0.70 -4.08
C ALA A 119 4.61 -1.58 -2.82
N ARG A 120 5.36 -1.30 -1.75
CA ARG A 120 5.26 -2.02 -0.47
C ARG A 120 3.88 -1.90 0.16
N LYS A 121 3.28 -0.69 0.15
CA LYS A 121 1.90 -0.47 0.62
C LYS A 121 0.92 -1.41 -0.09
N TYR A 122 0.99 -1.50 -1.42
CA TYR A 122 0.08 -2.37 -2.18
C TYR A 122 0.35 -3.85 -1.97
N ALA A 123 1.62 -4.26 -1.81
CA ALA A 123 1.96 -5.65 -1.49
C ALA A 123 1.38 -6.04 -0.13
N LEU A 124 1.51 -5.17 0.88
CA LEU A 124 0.91 -5.35 2.20
C LEU A 124 -0.62 -5.34 2.15
N ASN A 125 -1.23 -4.47 1.35
CA ASN A 125 -2.68 -4.46 1.18
C ASN A 125 -3.19 -5.79 0.62
N GLY A 126 -2.51 -6.33 -0.39
CA GLY A 126 -2.85 -7.64 -0.96
C GLY A 126 -2.62 -8.78 0.03
N LEU A 127 -1.52 -8.75 0.79
CA LEU A 127 -1.21 -9.78 1.78
C LEU A 127 -2.22 -9.79 2.93
N PHE A 128 -2.60 -8.62 3.43
CA PHE A 128 -3.48 -8.48 4.60
C PHE A 128 -4.95 -8.19 4.26
N ALA A 129 -5.33 -8.34 2.99
CA ALA A 129 -6.69 -8.08 2.51
C ALA A 129 -7.23 -6.69 2.94
N ILE A 130 -6.35 -5.69 2.95
CA ILE A 130 -6.71 -4.32 3.33
C ILE A 130 -7.37 -3.64 2.15
N ASP A 131 -8.63 -3.27 2.33
CA ASP A 131 -9.33 -2.46 1.36
C ASP A 131 -8.91 -0.97 1.46
N ASP A 132 -8.36 -0.45 0.36
CA ASP A 132 -8.04 0.97 0.20
C ASP A 132 -9.22 1.77 -0.40
N CYS A 133 -10.20 1.07 -0.97
CA CYS A 133 -11.33 1.57 -1.77
C CYS A 133 -12.58 1.93 -0.94
N LYS A 134 -12.45 2.29 0.34
CA LYS A 134 -13.59 2.85 1.08
C LYS A 134 -13.93 4.24 0.52
N ASP A 135 -14.78 4.19 -0.52
CA ASP A 135 -15.48 5.16 -1.36
C ASP A 135 -15.05 6.62 -1.34
N ALA A 136 -14.38 7.04 -2.43
CA ALA A 136 -14.38 8.43 -2.89
C ALA A 136 -15.60 8.76 -3.79
N ASP A 137 -16.53 7.81 -4.01
CA ASP A 137 -17.72 8.03 -4.86
C ASP A 137 -18.96 8.51 -4.10
N THR A 138 -18.88 8.75 -2.79
CA THR A 138 -19.96 9.41 -2.01
C THR A 138 -19.71 10.91 -1.85
N THR A 139 -19.61 11.66 -2.95
CA THR A 139 -20.03 13.08 -3.05
C THR A 139 -19.79 13.64 -4.46
N ASN A 140 -20.73 13.41 -5.38
CA ASN A 140 -21.18 14.46 -6.31
C ASN A 140 -22.55 14.09 -6.91
N VAL A 141 -23.60 14.24 -6.11
CA VAL A 141 -24.94 14.51 -6.65
C VAL A 141 -24.98 15.98 -7.05
N GLY A 142 -24.96 16.24 -8.35
CA GLY A 142 -25.01 17.58 -8.93
C GLY A 142 -24.99 17.54 -10.45
N ASP A 143 -26.16 17.27 -11.03
CA ASP A 143 -26.68 17.75 -12.32
C ASP A 143 -25.77 17.72 -13.57
N ASP A 144 -25.93 16.66 -14.38
CA ASP A 144 -26.49 16.72 -15.74
C ASP A 144 -25.98 15.54 -16.59
N CYS A 145 -26.87 14.58 -16.81
CA CYS A 145 -26.65 13.47 -17.73
C CYS A 145 -26.81 13.97 -19.18
N THR A 146 -25.69 14.15 -19.89
CA THR A 146 -25.69 14.03 -21.36
C THR A 146 -24.57 13.08 -21.79
N PRO A 147 -24.86 12.08 -22.66
CA PRO A 147 -23.87 11.11 -23.07
C PRO A 147 -23.00 11.72 -24.16
N VAL A 148 -21.72 11.97 -23.88
CA VAL A 148 -20.74 12.36 -24.92
C VAL A 148 -19.84 11.18 -25.24
N SER A 149 -19.74 10.92 -26.54
CA SER A 149 -19.08 9.80 -27.21
C SER A 149 -17.62 9.58 -26.84
N ILE A 150 -17.26 8.31 -26.84
CA ILE A 150 -15.94 7.69 -26.68
C ILE A 150 -14.85 8.48 -27.43
N GLY A 151 -13.93 9.07 -26.67
CA GLY A 151 -12.70 9.69 -27.15
C GLY A 151 -11.54 9.32 -26.23
N SER A 152 -10.69 8.43 -26.70
CA SER A 152 -9.51 7.90 -26.01
C SER A 152 -8.57 9.01 -25.54
N LYS A 153 -8.37 9.17 -24.23
CA LYS A 153 -7.20 9.87 -23.67
C LYS A 153 -6.58 9.06 -22.53
N PRO A 154 -5.24 8.93 -22.49
CA PRO A 154 -4.57 8.21 -21.41
C PRO A 154 -4.66 9.04 -20.13
N VAL A 155 -5.02 8.39 -19.03
CA VAL A 155 -5.05 8.99 -17.71
C VAL A 155 -3.59 9.17 -17.26
N ASP A 156 -3.11 10.40 -17.33
CA ASP A 156 -1.80 10.78 -16.83
C ASP A 156 -1.88 10.83 -15.31
N GLY A 157 -1.33 9.79 -14.67
CA GLY A 157 -1.21 9.68 -13.21
C GLY A 157 -0.13 10.64 -12.70
N GLY A 158 -0.38 11.94 -12.80
CA GLY A 158 0.46 12.98 -12.25
C GLY A 158 0.22 13.08 -10.74
N VAL A 159 1.20 12.63 -9.95
CA VAL A 159 1.28 12.99 -8.53
C VAL A 159 1.55 14.49 -8.45
N PRO A 160 0.70 15.26 -7.76
CA PRO A 160 0.83 16.70 -7.72
C PRO A 160 1.96 17.12 -6.79
N GLY A 161 2.89 17.91 -7.33
CA GLY A 161 3.98 18.54 -6.59
C GLY A 161 3.49 19.74 -5.79
N GLU A 162 4.01 19.87 -4.57
CA GLU A 162 3.74 20.95 -3.64
C GLU A 162 4.26 22.29 -4.19
N GLY A 163 3.41 23.32 -4.16
CA GLY A 163 3.71 24.66 -4.66
C GLY A 163 4.37 25.55 -3.61
N GLU A 164 5.41 26.27 -4.05
CA GLU A 164 6.09 27.35 -3.34
C GLU A 164 5.14 28.49 -2.94
N SER A 165 5.39 29.08 -1.77
CA SER A 165 4.80 30.34 -1.33
C SER A 165 5.44 31.53 -2.05
N GLY A 166 4.64 32.19 -2.88
CA GLY A 166 5.03 33.43 -3.58
C GLY A 166 4.89 34.69 -2.70
N GLY A 167 5.86 35.57 -2.85
CA GLY A 167 5.78 37.01 -2.58
C GLY A 167 7.09 37.62 -3.06
N GLY A 168 7.17 38.60 -3.96
CA GLY A 168 6.21 39.51 -4.56
C GLY A 168 7.08 40.68 -5.05
N ALA A 169 7.12 40.92 -6.36
CA ALA A 169 7.95 41.94 -7.00
C ALA A 169 7.42 43.37 -6.74
N GLY A 170 8.29 44.38 -6.84
CA GLY A 170 7.83 45.76 -7.00
C GLY A 170 8.90 46.86 -6.94
N ASN A 171 9.43 47.23 -8.11
CA ASN A 171 9.88 48.55 -8.56
C ASN A 171 10.62 49.52 -7.61
N SER A 172 11.85 49.88 -7.97
CA SER A 172 12.21 51.11 -8.72
C SER A 172 13.67 51.06 -9.16
#